data_AF-U9T106-F1
#
_entry.id   AF-U9T106-F1
#
_cell.length_a   1.000
_cell.length_b   1.000
_cell.length_c   1.000
_cell.angle_alpha   90.00
_cell.angle_beta   90.00
_cell.angle_gamma   90.00
#
_symmetry.space_group_name_H-M   'P 1'
#
loop_
_entity.id
_entity.type
_entity.pdbx_description
1 polymer ?
#
loop_
_entity_poly.entity_id
_entity_poly.type
_entity_poly.pdbx_seq_one_letter_code
_entity_poly.pdbx_strand_id
1 'polypeptide(L)'
;MTLQAIRHLADDFSHLFKDWFIIESSEADNEKLEVCSQSSQFRNIILRKPVSVRNTNIRIDTVSFRTDLALAYESFGYRASLINKKCNFYEGASYIQDIYNTENRCHLNTSDIVTIQVADYGESFAVIRVIFKHKSNDGYLYPFIYVDWFEDTHKIYDKLGCPIYILRHDDFYHNIFPLTVVENVQKVHFVHDCNSRCK
;
A
#
# COMPACT_ATOMS: atom_id res chain seq x y z
N MET A 1 -8.63 18.62 -32.84
CA MET A 1 -7.59 18.22 -31.87
C MET A 1 -8.32 17.54 -30.71
N THR A 2 -8.85 16.33 -30.94
CA THR A 2 -9.99 15.80 -30.14
C THR A 2 -10.05 14.26 -30.15
N LEU A 3 -8.89 13.59 -30.13
CA LEU A 3 -8.82 12.12 -29.96
C LEU A 3 -7.82 11.64 -28.90
N GLN A 4 -6.92 12.50 -28.40
CA GLN A 4 -5.98 12.14 -27.33
C GLN A 4 -6.57 12.27 -25.92
N ALA A 5 -7.59 13.11 -25.72
CA ALA A 5 -8.20 13.31 -24.41
C ALA A 5 -9.07 12.11 -23.94
N ILE A 6 -9.62 11.33 -24.87
CA ILE A 6 -10.50 10.19 -24.53
C ILE A 6 -9.69 8.94 -24.15
N ARG A 7 -8.45 8.78 -24.67
CA ARG A 7 -7.59 7.63 -24.31
C ARG A 7 -7.10 7.70 -22.86
N HIS A 8 -6.79 8.89 -22.34
CA HIS A 8 -6.33 9.04 -20.96
C HIS A 8 -7.42 8.78 -19.91
N LEU A 9 -8.69 9.10 -20.22
CA LEU A 9 -9.82 8.82 -19.33
C LEU A 9 -10.09 7.31 -19.22
N ALA A 10 -9.95 6.55 -20.32
CA ALA A 10 -10.24 5.11 -20.31
C ALA A 10 -9.24 4.29 -19.47
N ASP A 11 -7.96 4.70 -19.43
CA ASP A 11 -6.95 4.02 -18.60
C ASP A 11 -7.20 4.26 -17.10
N ASP A 12 -7.65 5.45 -16.70
CA ASP A 12 -8.00 5.79 -15.31
C ASP A 12 -9.20 4.96 -14.81
N PHE A 13 -10.23 4.77 -15.65
CA PHE A 13 -11.40 3.96 -15.28
C PHE A 13 -11.12 2.46 -15.24
N SER A 14 -10.05 1.98 -15.89
CA SER A 14 -9.71 0.56 -15.88
C SER A 14 -9.40 0.02 -14.48
N HIS A 15 -9.00 0.90 -13.55
CA HIS A 15 -8.77 0.57 -12.16
C HIS A 15 -10.08 0.53 -11.35
N LEU A 16 -10.99 1.49 -11.60
CA LEU A 16 -12.32 1.55 -10.97
C LEU A 16 -13.19 0.31 -11.20
N PHE A 17 -13.01 -0.39 -12.32
CA PHE A 17 -13.80 -1.60 -12.65
C PHE A 17 -13.11 -2.93 -12.31
N LYS A 18 -11.84 -2.92 -11.86
CA LYS A 18 -11.17 -4.17 -11.39
C LYS A 18 -11.79 -4.71 -10.11
N ASP A 19 -12.45 -3.86 -9.34
CA ASP A 19 -13.10 -4.20 -8.07
C ASP A 19 -14.54 -4.74 -8.24
N TRP A 20 -15.09 -4.72 -9.46
CA TRP A 20 -16.48 -5.13 -9.72
C TRP A 20 -16.68 -6.65 -9.82
N PHE A 21 -15.62 -7.44 -10.01
CA PHE A 21 -15.75 -8.89 -10.11
C PHE A 21 -15.62 -9.54 -8.73
N ILE A 22 -16.78 -9.87 -8.15
CA ILE A 22 -16.88 -10.82 -7.04
C ILE A 22 -16.35 -12.17 -7.57
N ILE A 23 -15.11 -12.51 -7.22
CA ILE A 23 -14.57 -13.84 -7.45
C ILE A 23 -14.78 -14.62 -6.16
N GLU A 24 -15.66 -15.62 -6.22
CA GLU A 24 -15.76 -16.65 -5.19
C GLU A 24 -14.43 -17.38 -5.07
N SER A 25 -13.98 -17.56 -3.83
CA SER A 25 -12.70 -18.19 -3.51
C SER A 25 -12.68 -19.62 -4.04
N SER A 26 -11.91 -19.89 -5.09
CA SER A 26 -11.53 -21.26 -5.42
C SER A 26 -10.47 -21.72 -4.42
N GLU A 27 -10.87 -22.61 -3.53
CA GLU A 27 -9.98 -23.36 -2.65
C GLU A 27 -9.12 -24.30 -3.51
N ALA A 28 -7.94 -23.82 -3.89
CA ALA A 28 -6.89 -24.66 -4.44
C ALA A 28 -5.92 -25.02 -3.30
N ASP A 29 -6.06 -26.26 -2.83
CA ASP A 29 -5.12 -26.95 -1.94
C ASP A 29 -3.69 -26.85 -2.48
N ASN A 30 -2.94 -25.93 -1.89
CA ASN A 30 -1.51 -26.01 -1.72
C ASN A 30 -1.29 -25.56 -0.28
N GLU A 31 -0.41 -26.21 0.48
CA GLU A 31 0.03 -25.77 1.82
C GLU A 31 0.79 -24.43 1.72
N LYS A 32 0.13 -23.41 1.19
CA LYS A 32 0.57 -22.04 1.16
C LYS A 32 0.34 -21.55 2.57
N LEU A 33 1.42 -21.51 3.35
CA LEU A 33 1.44 -20.88 4.67
C LEU A 33 0.59 -19.61 4.64
N GLU A 34 -0.43 -19.61 5.49
CA GLU A 34 -1.40 -18.52 5.60
C GLU A 34 -0.69 -17.22 5.95
N VAL A 35 -1.18 -16.11 5.41
CA VAL A 35 -0.65 -14.78 5.71
C VAL A 35 -1.27 -14.34 7.02
N CYS A 36 -0.43 -14.19 8.05
CA CYS A 36 -0.83 -13.76 9.37
C CYS A 36 -1.17 -12.27 9.38
N SER A 37 -2.14 -11.90 10.21
CA SER A 37 -2.50 -10.51 10.42
C SER A 37 -1.65 -9.89 11.54
N GLN A 38 -1.30 -8.60 11.37
CA GLN A 38 -0.68 -7.79 12.42
C GLN A 38 -1.70 -7.17 13.39
N SER A 39 -3.00 -7.35 13.15
CA SER A 39 -4.08 -6.83 14.00
C SER A 39 -5.24 -7.82 14.05
N SER A 40 -5.84 -8.02 15.23
CA SER A 40 -7.00 -8.89 15.38
C SER A 40 -8.24 -8.42 14.63
N GLN A 41 -8.27 -7.14 14.20
CA GLN A 41 -9.37 -6.58 13.40
C GLN A 41 -9.30 -6.97 11.93
N PHE A 42 -8.18 -7.53 11.46
CA PHE A 42 -7.95 -7.89 10.07
C PHE A 42 -7.81 -9.40 9.96
N ARG A 43 -8.58 -10.00 9.06
CA ARG A 43 -8.55 -11.45 8.81
C ARG A 43 -8.74 -11.77 7.34
N ASN A 44 -8.53 -13.05 6.99
CA ASN A 44 -8.66 -13.56 5.62
C ASN A 44 -7.83 -12.75 4.62
N ILE A 45 -6.58 -12.43 4.98
CA ILE A 45 -5.69 -11.65 4.13
C ILE A 45 -5.22 -12.52 2.96
N ILE A 46 -5.62 -12.13 1.75
CA ILE A 46 -5.28 -12.82 0.51
C ILE A 46 -4.46 -11.89 -0.38
N LEU A 47 -3.21 -12.28 -0.65
CA LEU A 47 -2.32 -11.58 -1.58
C LEU A 47 -2.50 -12.11 -3.00
N ARG A 48 -2.69 -11.19 -3.95
CA ARG A 48 -3.11 -11.45 -5.34
C ARG A 48 -2.06 -10.96 -6.32
N LYS A 49 -2.02 -11.56 -7.52
CA LYS A 49 -1.13 -11.18 -8.63
C LYS A 49 0.34 -11.05 -8.22
N PRO A 50 1.04 -12.19 -8.00
CA PRO A 50 2.45 -12.18 -7.65
C PRO A 50 3.27 -11.46 -8.72
N VAL A 51 4.23 -10.64 -8.29
CA VAL A 51 5.14 -9.91 -9.19
C VAL A 51 6.59 -10.18 -8.83
N SER A 52 7.44 -10.13 -9.86
CA SER A 52 8.89 -10.22 -9.70
C SER A 52 9.43 -8.94 -9.07
N VAL A 53 10.38 -9.07 -8.14
CA VAL A 53 11.12 -7.92 -7.55
C VAL A 53 11.69 -6.99 -8.62
N ARG A 54 12.13 -7.57 -9.75
CA ARG A 54 12.71 -6.79 -10.86
C ARG A 54 11.72 -5.81 -11.49
N ASN A 55 10.42 -6.05 -11.34
CA ASN A 55 9.37 -5.22 -11.91
C ASN A 55 8.92 -4.10 -10.95
N THR A 56 9.35 -4.12 -9.68
CA THR A 56 8.89 -3.16 -8.67
C THR A 56 9.80 -1.93 -8.55
N ASN A 57 11.00 -1.96 -9.14
CA ASN A 57 12.06 -0.95 -8.98
C ASN A 57 12.47 -0.68 -7.51
N ILE A 58 12.07 -1.52 -6.56
CA ILE A 58 12.39 -1.37 -5.14
C ILE A 58 13.73 -2.05 -4.83
N ARG A 59 14.64 -1.30 -4.20
CA ARG A 59 15.97 -1.80 -3.82
C ARG A 59 15.92 -2.44 -2.42
N ILE A 60 15.52 -3.71 -2.36
CA ILE A 60 15.35 -4.46 -1.09
C ILE A 60 16.65 -4.69 -0.29
N ASP A 61 17.80 -4.55 -0.95
CA ASP A 61 19.11 -4.78 -0.33
C ASP A 61 19.70 -3.54 0.35
N THR A 62 18.99 -2.40 0.37
CA THR A 62 19.47 -1.18 1.03
C THR A 62 19.34 -1.27 2.56
N VAL A 63 20.14 -0.45 3.24
CA VAL A 63 20.02 -0.26 4.69
C VAL A 63 18.65 0.34 5.04
N SER A 64 18.18 1.32 4.27
CA SER A 64 16.87 1.96 4.47
C SER A 64 15.73 0.95 4.45
N PHE A 65 15.67 0.07 3.44
CA PHE A 65 14.62 -0.96 3.35
C PHE A 65 14.62 -1.89 4.56
N ARG A 66 15.81 -2.29 5.03
CA ARG A 66 15.94 -3.17 6.21
C ARG A 66 15.54 -2.47 7.51
N THR A 67 15.91 -1.21 7.67
CA THR A 67 15.55 -0.39 8.83
C THR A 67 14.04 -0.18 8.88
N ASP A 68 13.43 0.22 7.77
CA ASP A 68 11.98 0.45 7.71
C ASP A 68 11.20 -0.84 7.96
N LEU A 69 11.65 -1.97 7.40
CA LEU A 69 11.02 -3.26 7.65
C LEU A 69 11.13 -3.66 9.13
N ALA A 70 12.28 -3.42 9.76
CA ALA A 70 12.47 -3.70 11.19
C ALA A 70 11.51 -2.84 12.04
N LEU A 71 11.42 -1.54 11.78
CA LEU A 71 10.50 -0.63 12.47
C LEU A 71 9.03 -1.03 12.26
N ALA A 72 8.67 -1.47 11.05
CA ALA A 72 7.34 -2.01 10.76
C ALA A 72 7.02 -3.27 11.59
N TYR A 73 8.01 -4.12 11.89
CA TYR A 73 7.82 -5.24 12.82
C TYR A 73 7.66 -4.77 14.28
N GLU A 74 8.46 -3.81 14.70
CA GLU A 74 8.39 -3.26 16.06
C GLU A 74 7.03 -2.63 16.36
N SER A 75 6.38 -2.04 15.35
CA SER A 75 5.09 -1.37 15.50
C SER A 75 3.94 -2.30 15.92
N PHE A 76 4.08 -3.62 15.74
CA PHE A 76 3.12 -4.62 16.23
C PHE A 76 3.75 -5.65 17.19
N GLY A 77 4.87 -5.30 17.83
CA GLY A 77 5.42 -6.03 18.98
C GLY A 77 6.58 -6.98 18.67
N TYR A 78 7.10 -7.01 17.44
CA TYR A 78 8.22 -7.88 17.07
C TYR A 78 9.57 -7.13 17.09
N ARG A 79 10.34 -7.33 18.16
CA ARG A 79 11.67 -6.71 18.38
C ARG A 79 12.82 -7.70 18.20
N ALA A 80 12.89 -8.35 17.04
CA ALA A 80 13.93 -9.35 16.75
C ALA A 80 14.69 -9.01 15.47
N SER A 81 15.95 -9.46 15.40
CA SER A 81 16.79 -9.29 14.21
C SER A 81 16.22 -10.04 13.01
N LEU A 82 15.91 -9.35 11.90
CA LEU A 82 15.35 -10.00 10.71
C LEU A 82 16.41 -10.85 9.99
N ILE A 83 16.39 -12.17 10.20
CA ILE A 83 17.36 -13.10 9.60
C ILE A 83 17.00 -13.36 8.14
N ASN A 84 15.70 -13.50 7.86
CA ASN A 84 15.23 -13.68 6.51
C ASN A 84 15.35 -12.36 5.73
N LYS A 85 15.80 -12.46 4.49
CA LYS A 85 15.95 -11.33 3.56
C LYS A 85 14.96 -11.40 2.39
N LYS A 86 14.23 -12.52 2.28
CA LYS A 86 13.36 -12.80 1.14
C LYS A 86 12.00 -12.15 1.35
N CYS A 87 11.66 -11.27 0.41
CA CYS A 87 10.33 -10.69 0.26
C CYS A 87 9.68 -11.25 -1.01
N ASN A 88 8.37 -11.55 -0.93
CA ASN A 88 7.57 -11.92 -2.10
C ASN A 88 6.57 -10.81 -2.37
N PHE A 89 6.47 -10.35 -3.62
CA PHE A 89 5.74 -9.14 -4.01
C PHE A 89 4.46 -9.45 -4.77
N TYR A 90 3.49 -8.53 -4.67
CA TYR A 90 2.12 -8.67 -5.13
C TYR A 90 1.58 -7.31 -5.60
N GLU A 91 0.71 -7.32 -6.62
CA GLU A 91 0.02 -6.10 -7.07
C GLU A 91 -1.20 -5.77 -6.21
N GLY A 92 -1.76 -6.74 -5.48
CA GLY A 92 -2.99 -6.53 -4.74
C GLY A 92 -3.14 -7.38 -3.49
N ALA A 93 -4.01 -6.93 -2.60
CA ALA A 93 -4.45 -7.64 -1.41
C ALA A 93 -5.96 -7.46 -1.22
N SER A 94 -6.58 -8.46 -0.60
CA SER A 94 -7.93 -8.35 -0.06
C SER A 94 -7.98 -8.89 1.35
N TYR A 95 -8.82 -8.32 2.19
CA TYR A 95 -8.98 -8.74 3.58
C TYR A 95 -10.37 -8.38 4.08
N ILE A 96 -10.74 -8.95 5.23
CA ILE A 96 -11.91 -8.54 5.98
C ILE A 96 -11.43 -7.70 7.17
N GLN A 97 -12.02 -6.53 7.35
CA GLN A 97 -11.78 -5.64 8.47
C GLN A 97 -13.05 -5.55 9.34
N ASP A 98 -12.92 -5.94 10.59
CA ASP A 98 -14.00 -5.89 11.56
C ASP A 98 -13.97 -4.52 12.27
N ILE A 99 -14.89 -3.62 11.87
CA ILE A 99 -15.02 -2.25 12.41
C ILE A 99 -16.39 -2.12 13.06
N TYR A 100 -16.46 -1.78 14.36
CA TYR A 100 -17.71 -1.62 15.11
C TYR A 100 -18.71 -2.78 14.90
N ASN A 101 -18.21 -4.03 14.96
CA ASN A 101 -18.98 -5.26 14.71
C ASN A 101 -19.58 -5.39 13.29
N THR A 102 -19.06 -4.63 12.33
CA THR A 102 -19.41 -4.74 10.92
C THR A 102 -18.23 -5.28 10.14
N GLU A 103 -18.48 -6.34 9.35
CA GLU A 103 -17.49 -6.91 8.45
C GLU A 103 -17.38 -6.05 7.19
N ASN A 104 -16.21 -5.47 6.96
CA ASN A 104 -15.93 -4.71 5.75
C ASN A 104 -14.98 -5.51 4.86
N ARG A 105 -15.37 -5.73 3.60
CA ARG A 105 -14.50 -6.34 2.60
C ARG A 105 -13.66 -5.25 1.97
N CYS A 106 -12.36 -5.34 2.13
CA CYS A 106 -11.42 -4.33 1.69
C CYS A 106 -10.49 -4.87 0.61
N HIS A 107 -10.10 -3.98 -0.29
CA HIS A 107 -9.17 -4.26 -1.38
C HIS A 107 -8.10 -3.17 -1.39
N LEU A 108 -6.86 -3.58 -1.62
CA LEU A 108 -5.73 -2.69 -1.84
C LEU A 108 -5.00 -3.14 -3.10
N ASN A 109 -4.61 -2.19 -3.93
CA ASN A 109 -3.82 -2.40 -5.12
C ASN A 109 -2.61 -1.47 -5.13
N THR A 110 -1.60 -1.84 -5.90
CA THR A 110 -0.55 -0.89 -6.31
C THR A 110 -1.18 0.30 -7.02
N SER A 111 -0.62 1.48 -6.76
CA SER A 111 -1.09 2.80 -7.17
C SER A 111 -2.32 3.33 -6.42
N ASP A 112 -2.87 2.57 -5.46
CA ASP A 112 -3.91 3.13 -4.58
C ASP A 112 -3.31 4.21 -3.68
N ILE A 113 -4.07 5.30 -3.52
CA ILE A 113 -3.76 6.37 -2.58
C ILE A 113 -4.42 6.05 -1.25
N VAL A 114 -3.61 6.04 -0.19
CA VAL A 114 -4.01 5.67 1.15
C VAL A 114 -3.68 6.76 2.14
N THR A 115 -4.45 6.79 3.24
CA THR A 115 -4.12 7.59 4.42
C THR A 115 -3.44 6.69 5.43
N ILE A 116 -2.29 7.13 5.94
CA ILE A 116 -1.55 6.45 7.01
C ILE A 116 -1.36 7.47 8.13
N GLN A 117 -1.84 7.15 9.32
CA GLN A 117 -1.59 7.95 10.51
C GLN A 117 -0.30 7.48 11.19
N VAL A 118 0.70 8.37 11.24
CA VAL A 118 1.92 8.16 12.03
C VAL A 118 2.05 9.32 13.01
N ALA A 119 2.26 9.03 14.29
CA ALA A 119 2.29 10.03 15.36
C ALA A 119 3.22 11.22 15.05
N ASP A 120 4.36 10.95 14.45
CA ASP A 120 5.39 11.96 14.14
C ASP A 120 5.14 12.72 12.83
N TYR A 121 4.29 12.20 11.94
CA TYR A 121 4.04 12.77 10.61
C TYR A 121 2.70 13.51 10.52
N GLY A 122 1.76 13.21 11.42
CA GLY A 122 0.36 13.62 11.30
C GLY A 122 -0.41 12.77 10.28
N GLU A 123 -1.62 13.21 9.91
CA GLU A 123 -2.38 12.56 8.83
C GLU A 123 -1.68 12.82 7.49
N SER A 124 -1.17 11.76 6.86
CA SER A 124 -0.35 11.84 5.66
C SER A 124 -0.89 10.92 4.56
N PHE A 125 -0.85 11.40 3.31
CA PHE A 125 -1.24 10.62 2.14
C PHE A 125 -0.04 9.93 1.52
N ALA A 126 -0.22 8.69 1.08
CA ALA A 126 0.82 7.94 0.40
C ALA A 126 0.23 7.15 -0.77
N VAL A 127 1.06 6.85 -1.77
CA VAL A 127 0.71 5.92 -2.86
C VAL A 127 1.36 4.57 -2.61
N ILE A 128 0.59 3.49 -2.70
CA ILE A 128 1.12 2.13 -2.58
C ILE A 128 1.96 1.82 -3.82
N ARG A 129 3.26 1.58 -3.64
CA ARG A 129 4.16 1.15 -4.72
C ARG A 129 4.15 -0.35 -4.90
N VAL A 130 4.13 -1.10 -3.80
CA VAL A 130 4.01 -2.56 -3.83
C VAL A 130 3.45 -3.09 -2.53
N ILE A 131 2.80 -4.25 -2.63
CA ILE A 131 2.43 -5.08 -1.47
C ILE A 131 3.39 -6.27 -1.44
N PHE A 132 3.87 -6.65 -0.26
CA PHE A 132 4.74 -7.81 -0.13
C PHE A 132 4.48 -8.59 1.14
N LYS A 133 4.95 -9.84 1.18
CA LYS A 133 5.03 -10.60 2.43
C LYS A 133 6.47 -10.91 2.79
N HIS A 134 6.72 -10.96 4.09
CA HIS A 134 8.00 -11.34 4.66
C HIS A 134 7.80 -12.40 5.74
N LYS A 135 8.72 -13.37 5.83
CA LYS A 135 8.68 -14.42 6.84
C LYS A 135 9.51 -13.98 8.05
N SER A 136 8.84 -13.83 9.19
CA SER A 136 9.48 -13.51 10.46
C SER A 136 10.29 -14.71 11.00
N ASN A 137 11.09 -14.46 12.04
CA ASN A 137 11.91 -15.49 12.68
C ASN A 137 11.08 -16.57 13.38
N ASP A 138 9.84 -16.26 13.75
CA ASP A 138 8.87 -17.20 14.32
C ASP A 138 8.31 -18.20 13.28
N GLY A 139 8.64 -18.01 12.00
CA GLY A 139 8.18 -18.85 10.91
C GLY A 139 6.91 -18.38 10.21
N TYR A 140 6.23 -17.35 10.73
CA TYR A 140 4.99 -16.83 10.19
C TYR A 140 5.22 -15.78 9.08
N LEU A 141 4.25 -15.65 8.18
CA LEU A 141 4.29 -14.74 7.04
C LEU A 141 3.43 -13.51 7.32
N TYR A 142 4.01 -12.32 7.23
CA TYR A 142 3.32 -11.06 7.51
C TYR A 142 3.27 -10.16 6.27
N PRO A 143 2.14 -9.48 6.00
CA PRO A 143 1.94 -8.61 4.83
C PRO A 143 2.33 -7.15 5.11
N PHE A 144 3.07 -6.54 4.21
CA PHE A 144 3.53 -5.16 4.30
C PHE A 144 3.21 -4.41 3.02
N ILE A 145 3.16 -3.09 3.14
CA ILE A 145 3.10 -2.15 2.02
C ILE A 145 4.40 -1.37 1.97
N TYR A 146 4.87 -1.10 0.74
CA TYR A 146 5.88 -0.07 0.47
C TYR A 146 5.16 1.11 -0.18
N VAL A 147 5.40 2.32 0.31
CA VAL A 147 4.69 3.52 -0.16
C VAL A 147 5.64 4.66 -0.52
N ASP A 148 5.21 5.52 -1.44
CA ASP A 148 5.81 6.84 -1.64
C ASP A 148 4.89 7.89 -1.02
N TRP A 149 5.45 8.84 -0.27
CA TRP A 149 4.68 9.85 0.45
C TRP A 149 4.32 11.03 -0.44
N PHE A 150 3.16 11.62 -0.19
CA PHE A 150 2.82 12.94 -0.71
C PHE A 150 3.17 14.02 0.33
N GLU A 151 3.56 15.21 -0.15
CA GLU A 151 3.71 16.41 0.64
C GLU A 151 2.73 17.50 0.18
N ASP A 152 2.09 18.18 1.14
CA ASP A 152 1.20 19.30 0.85
C ASP A 152 2.01 20.52 0.41
N THR A 153 1.70 21.06 -0.77
CA THR A 153 2.34 22.27 -1.28
C THR A 153 1.84 23.55 -0.62
N HIS A 154 0.82 23.45 0.23
CA HIS A 154 0.06 24.55 0.84
C HIS A 154 -0.61 25.46 -0.19
N LYS A 155 -0.82 24.94 -1.41
CA LYS A 155 -1.49 25.63 -2.51
C LYS A 155 -2.84 24.98 -2.76
N ILE A 156 -3.79 25.81 -3.15
CA ILE A 156 -5.11 25.37 -3.60
C ILE A 156 -5.16 25.46 -5.12
N TYR A 157 -5.72 24.43 -5.76
CA TYR A 157 -6.00 24.47 -7.18
C TYR A 157 -7.29 25.28 -7.42
N ASP A 158 -7.13 26.53 -7.87
CA ASP A 158 -8.19 27.54 -7.95
C ASP A 158 -9.50 27.08 -8.61
N LYS A 159 -9.43 26.17 -9.59
CA LYS A 159 -10.63 25.68 -10.30
C LYS A 159 -11.44 24.65 -9.52
N LEU A 160 -10.80 23.86 -8.67
CA LEU A 160 -11.44 22.77 -7.93
C LEU A 160 -11.58 23.08 -6.44
N GLY A 161 -10.87 24.10 -5.93
CA GLY A 161 -10.81 24.40 -4.49
C GLY A 161 -10.11 23.30 -3.68
N CYS A 162 -9.39 22.38 -4.34
CA CYS A 162 -8.72 21.26 -3.70
C CYS A 162 -7.25 21.59 -3.38
N PRO A 163 -6.69 21.05 -2.29
CA PRO A 163 -5.27 21.17 -2.01
C PRO A 163 -4.42 20.43 -3.06
N ILE A 164 -3.23 20.95 -3.30
CA ILE A 164 -2.26 20.39 -4.24
C ILE A 164 -1.17 19.65 -3.47
N TYR A 165 -0.97 18.38 -3.83
CA TYR A 165 0.07 17.51 -3.27
C TYR A 165 1.07 17.10 -4.35
N ILE A 166 2.32 16.92 -3.94
CA ILE A 166 3.40 16.40 -4.80
C ILE A 166 4.07 15.20 -4.15
N LEU A 167 4.69 14.34 -4.94
CA LEU A 167 5.48 13.23 -4.39
C LEU A 167 6.71 13.76 -3.67
N ARG A 168 6.91 13.28 -2.46
CA ARG A 168 8.08 13.55 -1.63
C ARG A 168 9.27 12.73 -2.15
N HIS A 169 10.46 13.31 -2.10
CA HIS A 169 11.70 12.69 -2.58
C HIS A 169 12.81 12.60 -1.53
N ASP A 170 12.52 12.97 -0.28
CA ASP A 170 13.48 12.82 0.82
C ASP A 170 13.31 11.49 1.55
N ASP A 171 14.40 11.04 2.19
CA ASP A 171 14.48 9.77 2.92
C ASP A 171 14.13 9.94 4.42
N PHE A 172 13.45 11.03 4.81
CA PHE A 172 13.13 11.27 6.22
C PHE A 172 12.00 10.38 6.72
N TYR A 173 11.11 9.97 5.82
CA TYR A 173 9.92 9.19 6.17
C TYR A 173 10.17 7.72 5.87
N HIS A 174 9.82 6.86 6.82
CA HIS A 174 9.78 5.42 6.58
C HIS A 174 8.79 5.09 5.46
N ASN A 175 9.16 4.18 4.57
CA ASN A 175 8.36 3.78 3.41
C ASN A 175 7.67 2.42 3.59
N ILE A 176 7.99 1.66 4.64
CA ILE A 176 7.43 0.32 4.88
C ILE A 176 6.51 0.34 6.09
N PHE A 177 5.31 -0.20 5.91
CA PHE A 177 4.32 -0.33 6.98
C PHE A 177 3.62 -1.69 6.97
N PRO A 178 3.14 -2.18 8.13
CA PRO A 178 2.19 -3.28 8.15
C PRO A 178 0.97 -2.95 7.29
N LEU A 179 0.44 -3.91 6.55
CA LEU A 179 -0.75 -3.69 5.72
C LEU A 179 -1.94 -3.15 6.53
N THR A 180 -2.02 -3.48 7.81
CA THR A 180 -3.10 -3.12 8.73
C THR A 180 -3.09 -1.66 9.19
N VAL A 181 -2.08 -0.85 8.84
CA VAL A 181 -2.07 0.59 9.20
C VAL A 181 -2.89 1.46 8.27
N VAL A 182 -3.31 0.92 7.12
CA VAL A 182 -4.10 1.67 6.14
C VAL A 182 -5.47 1.95 6.73
N GLU A 183 -5.75 3.21 7.02
CA GLU A 183 -7.10 3.65 7.35
C GLU A 183 -7.83 3.92 6.04
N ASN A 184 -8.95 3.21 5.80
CA ASN A 184 -9.92 3.41 4.72
C ASN A 184 -9.43 4.19 3.48
N VAL A 185 -9.35 3.48 2.35
CA VAL A 185 -9.06 4.06 1.03
C VAL A 185 -10.00 5.25 0.76
N GLN A 186 -9.43 6.44 0.54
CA GLN A 186 -10.08 7.72 0.16
C GLN A 186 -10.89 8.46 1.23
N LYS A 187 -10.21 9.11 2.20
CA LYS A 187 -10.86 10.14 3.05
C LYS A 187 -10.90 11.54 2.43
N VAL A 188 -10.01 11.87 1.49
CA VAL A 188 -9.86 13.24 0.98
C VAL A 188 -9.56 13.27 -0.52
N HIS A 189 -10.19 14.20 -1.23
CA HIS A 189 -9.89 14.50 -2.63
C HIS A 189 -8.82 15.60 -2.72
N PHE A 190 -7.73 15.32 -3.45
CA PHE A 190 -6.66 16.28 -3.69
C PHE A 190 -6.17 16.22 -5.14
N VAL A 191 -5.46 17.26 -5.58
CA VAL A 191 -4.83 17.31 -6.91
C VAL A 191 -3.36 16.94 -6.78
N HIS A 192 -2.92 15.91 -7.49
CA HIS A 192 -1.50 15.60 -7.62
C HIS A 192 -0.87 16.39 -8.77
N ASP A 193 0.09 17.27 -8.49
CA ASP A 193 0.80 18.04 -9.53
C ASP A 193 2.04 17.31 -10.04
N CYS A 194 1.85 16.50 -11.09
CA CYS A 194 2.93 15.79 -11.77
C CYS A 194 3.93 16.70 -12.49
N ASN A 195 3.56 17.93 -12.87
CA ASN A 195 4.41 18.78 -13.72
C ASN A 195 5.61 19.34 -12.96
N SER A 196 5.54 19.37 -11.64
CA SER A 196 6.60 19.91 -10.82
C SER A 196 7.78 18.95 -10.69
N ARG A 197 7.55 17.62 -10.54
CA ARG A 197 8.60 16.65 -10.12
C ARG A 197 8.40 15.17 -10.49
N CYS A 198 7.45 14.77 -11.33
CA CYS A 198 7.34 13.37 -11.75
C CYS A 198 8.32 13.07 -12.90
N LYS A 199 9.44 12.41 -12.59
CA LYS A 199 10.37 11.84 -13.59
C LYS A 199 10.27 10.33 -13.60
#